data_AF-A0A5D4KCP0-F1
#
_entry.id   AF-A0A5D4KCP0-F1
#
_cell.length_a   1.000
_cell.length_b   1.000
_cell.length_c   1.000
_cell.angle_alpha   90.00
_cell.angle_beta   90.00
_cell.angle_gamma   90.00
#
_symmetry.space_group_name_H-M   'P 1'
#
loop_
_entity.id
_entity.type
_entity.pdbx_description
1 polymer ?
#
loop_
_entity_poly.entity_id
_entity_poly.type
_entity_poly.pdbx_seq_one_letter_code
_entity_poly.pdbx_strand_id
1 'polypeptide(L)'
;MIFLFLTLLTGALIVSFFQKYILRVKEPDIEELWRELEEQKWYQELRSDPKRDEFLYSSKLDGLLHDPYYVRKIIDKEGHRDGFIRHVKEKA
;
A
#
# COMPACT_ATOMS: atom_id res chain seq x y z
N MET A 1 41.53 11.60 -17.18
CA MET A 1 41.25 10.70 -16.05
C MET A 1 40.45 11.40 -14.95
N ILE A 2 40.99 12.43 -14.28
CA ILE A 2 40.32 13.12 -13.15
C ILE A 2 38.98 13.77 -13.55
N PHE A 3 38.91 14.40 -14.71
CA PHE A 3 37.66 15.02 -15.21
C PHE A 3 36.53 14.03 -15.46
N LEU A 4 36.83 12.83 -15.98
CA LEU A 4 35.84 11.76 -16.17
C LEU A 4 35.32 11.27 -14.81
N PHE A 5 36.20 11.16 -13.82
CA PHE A 5 35.84 10.77 -12.47
C PHE A 5 34.92 11.80 -11.80
N LEU A 6 35.22 13.10 -11.97
CA LEU A 6 34.32 14.17 -11.50
C LEU A 6 32.96 14.08 -12.17
N THR A 7 32.87 13.90 -13.49
CA THR A 7 31.57 13.81 -14.18
C THR A 7 30.73 12.62 -13.72
N LEU A 8 31.35 11.47 -13.44
CA LEU A 8 30.68 10.30 -12.89
C LEU A 8 30.17 10.54 -11.47
N LEU A 9 30.98 11.19 -10.62
CA LEU A 9 30.63 11.51 -9.24
C LEU A 9 29.47 12.51 -9.18
N THR A 10 29.53 13.57 -9.98
CA THR A 10 28.47 14.59 -10.05
C THR A 10 27.19 14.01 -10.66
N GLY A 11 27.30 13.14 -11.68
CA GLY A 11 26.16 12.44 -12.26
C GLY A 11 25.44 11.54 -11.26
N ALA A 12 26.19 10.77 -10.45
CA ALA A 12 25.62 9.92 -9.41
C ALA A 12 24.91 10.74 -8.30
N LEU A 13 25.50 11.86 -7.88
CA LEU A 13 24.87 12.79 -6.93
C LEU A 13 23.56 13.35 -7.48
N ILE A 14 23.57 13.79 -8.74
CA ILE A 14 22.40 14.35 -9.41
C ILE A 14 21.29 13.30 -9.55
N VAL A 15 21.61 12.06 -9.96
CA VAL A 15 20.62 10.97 -10.05
C VAL A 15 20.02 10.64 -8.68
N SER A 16 20.84 10.58 -7.62
CA SER A 16 20.34 10.33 -6.26
C SER A 16 19.47 11.47 -5.74
N PHE A 17 19.78 12.71 -6.12
CA PHE A 17 19.01 13.91 -5.75
C PHE A 17 17.68 13.97 -6.50
N PHE A 18 17.67 13.69 -7.81
CA PHE A 18 16.44 13.58 -8.60
C PHE A 18 15.59 12.39 -8.18
N GLN A 19 16.18 11.24 -7.86
CA GLN A 19 15.46 10.14 -7.24
C GLN A 19 14.79 10.60 -5.95
N LYS A 20 15.49 11.26 -5.03
CA LYS A 20 14.88 11.69 -3.76
C LYS A 20 13.84 12.82 -3.90
N TYR A 21 13.98 13.68 -4.92
CA TYR A 21 13.09 14.81 -5.16
C TYR A 21 11.85 14.43 -5.99
N ILE A 22 11.98 13.46 -6.92
CA ILE A 22 10.88 12.92 -7.74
C ILE A 22 10.22 11.72 -7.03
N LEU A 23 11.00 10.78 -6.49
CA LEU A 23 10.57 9.80 -5.48
C LEU A 23 10.63 10.45 -4.10
N ARG A 24 9.94 11.59 -3.96
CA ARG A 24 9.32 11.90 -2.68
C ARG A 24 8.45 10.67 -2.42
N VAL A 25 8.93 9.74 -1.58
CA VAL A 25 8.17 8.57 -1.15
C VAL A 25 6.95 9.17 -0.49
N LYS A 26 5.91 9.35 -1.30
CA LYS A 26 4.64 9.92 -0.91
C LYS A 26 4.17 8.89 0.08
N GLU A 27 4.13 9.25 1.36
CA GLU A 27 3.51 8.39 2.36
C GLU A 27 2.18 7.94 1.76
N PRO A 28 1.95 6.63 1.64
CA PRO A 28 0.83 6.16 0.85
C PRO A 28 -0.43 6.70 1.52
N ASP A 29 -1.15 7.54 0.79
CA ASP A 29 -2.37 8.15 1.28
C ASP A 29 -3.37 7.01 1.52
N ILE A 30 -3.87 6.92 2.75
CA ILE A 30 -4.77 5.84 3.14
C ILE A 30 -6.06 5.86 2.30
N GLU A 31 -6.50 7.05 1.87
CA GLU A 31 -7.68 7.17 1.00
C GLU A 31 -7.42 6.61 -0.40
N GLU A 32 -6.22 6.83 -0.94
CA GLU A 32 -5.79 6.29 -2.23
C GLU A 32 -5.68 4.76 -2.15
N LEU A 33 -5.12 4.24 -1.06
CA LEU A 33 -5.04 2.82 -0.79
C LEU A 33 -6.41 2.16 -0.61
N TRP A 34 -7.37 2.83 0.03
CA TRP A 34 -8.73 2.32 0.15
C TRP A 34 -9.45 2.24 -1.18
N ARG A 35 -9.25 3.21 -2.07
CA ARG A 35 -9.78 3.15 -3.43
C ARG A 35 -9.19 1.97 -4.19
N GLU A 36 -7.87 1.80 -4.15
CA GLU A 36 -7.18 0.68 -4.79
C GLU A 36 -7.62 -0.68 -4.23
N LEU A 37 -7.89 -0.74 -2.92
CA LEU A 37 -8.46 -1.91 -2.24
C LEU A 37 -9.89 -2.20 -2.71
N GLU A 38 -10.73 -1.17 -2.87
CA GLU A 38 -12.12 -1.30 -3.35
C GLU A 38 -12.23 -1.79 -4.79
N GLU A 39 -11.21 -1.55 -5.62
CA GLU A 39 -11.11 -2.07 -6.98
C GLU A 39 -10.74 -3.56 -7.02
N GLN A 40 -10.25 -4.13 -5.91
CA GLN A 40 -9.87 -5.53 -5.87
C GLN A 40 -11.11 -6.44 -5.86
N LYS A 41 -11.16 -7.40 -6.81
CA LYS A 41 -12.27 -8.38 -6.91
C LYS A 41 -12.51 -9.15 -5.61
N TRP A 42 -11.45 -9.65 -4.99
CA TRP A 42 -11.55 -10.41 -3.73
C TRP A 42 -12.11 -9.57 -2.57
N TYR A 43 -11.86 -8.26 -2.59
CA TYR A 43 -12.39 -7.34 -1.58
C TYR A 43 -13.87 -7.04 -1.82
N GLN A 44 -14.27 -6.88 -3.08
CA GLN A 44 -15.68 -6.77 -3.47
C GLN A 44 -16.48 -8.02 -3.10
N GLU A 45 -15.91 -9.21 -3.31
CA GLU A 45 -16.51 -10.47 -2.88
C GLU A 45 -16.68 -10.54 -1.36
N LEU A 46 -15.69 -10.07 -0.57
CA LEU A 46 -15.83 -9.98 0.88
C LEU A 46 -16.97 -9.03 1.29
N ARG A 47 -17.08 -7.86 0.65
CA ARG A 47 -18.12 -6.85 0.92
C ARG A 47 -19.54 -7.27 0.52
N SER A 48 -19.70 -8.28 -0.31
CA SER A 48 -21.03 -8.76 -0.71
C SER A 48 -21.85 -9.33 0.47
N ASP A 49 -21.19 -9.70 1.57
CA ASP A 49 -21.83 -10.10 2.82
C ASP A 49 -22.02 -8.87 3.72
N PRO A 50 -23.26 -8.50 4.09
CA PRO A 50 -23.52 -7.30 4.89
C PRO A 50 -22.77 -7.24 6.22
N LYS A 51 -22.57 -8.39 6.90
CA LYS A 51 -21.84 -8.41 8.17
C LYS A 51 -20.36 -8.12 7.98
N ARG A 52 -19.79 -8.64 6.89
CA ARG A 52 -18.40 -8.40 6.54
C ARG A 52 -18.21 -6.96 6.07
N ASP A 53 -19.17 -6.39 5.35
CA ASP A 53 -19.10 -4.98 4.94
C ASP A 53 -19.05 -4.04 6.16
N GLU A 54 -19.88 -4.30 7.17
CA GLU A 54 -19.85 -3.56 8.44
C GLU A 54 -18.51 -3.70 9.17
N PHE A 55 -17.97 -4.92 9.25
CA PHE A 55 -16.65 -5.18 9.84
C PHE A 55 -15.50 -4.51 9.07
N LEU A 56 -15.58 -4.49 7.74
CA LEU A 56 -14.58 -3.84 6.89
C LEU A 56 -14.66 -2.32 7.04
N TYR A 57 -15.86 -1.76 7.17
CA TYR A 57 -16.06 -0.34 7.45
C TYR A 57 -15.47 0.07 8.80
N SER A 58 -15.76 -0.66 9.88
CA SER A 58 -15.15 -0.39 11.18
C SER A 58 -13.62 -0.55 11.12
N SER A 59 -13.13 -1.59 10.44
CA SER A 59 -11.69 -1.80 10.25
C SER A 59 -10.97 -0.64 9.55
N LYS A 60 -11.64 0.15 8.71
CA LYS A 60 -11.07 1.37 8.12
C LYS A 60 -10.95 2.51 9.13
N LEU A 61 -11.87 2.60 10.07
CA LEU A 61 -11.91 3.69 11.05
C LEU A 61 -10.91 3.48 12.18
N ASP A 62 -10.86 2.28 12.76
CA ASP A 62 -10.07 2.00 13.97
C ASP A 62 -9.37 0.63 13.98
N GLY A 63 -9.42 -0.13 12.88
CA GLY A 63 -8.87 -1.48 12.79
C GLY A 63 -7.71 -1.65 11.81
N LEU A 64 -7.59 -2.85 11.24
CA LEU A 64 -6.45 -3.24 10.41
C LEU A 64 -6.32 -2.40 9.13
N LEU A 65 -7.42 -1.88 8.60
CA LEU A 65 -7.43 -1.07 7.39
C LEU A 65 -7.13 0.41 7.66
N HIS A 66 -6.92 0.81 8.92
CA HIS A 66 -6.45 2.16 9.26
C HIS A 66 -4.95 2.35 8.98
N ASP A 67 -4.17 1.26 8.96
CA ASP A 67 -2.72 1.29 8.72
C ASP A 67 -2.40 1.25 7.20
N PRO A 68 -1.84 2.33 6.62
CA PRO A 68 -1.47 2.38 5.20
C PRO A 68 -0.51 1.26 4.77
N TYR A 69 0.44 0.90 5.64
CA TYR A 69 1.41 -0.15 5.34
C TYR A 69 0.75 -1.51 5.30
N TYR A 70 -0.19 -1.77 6.19
CA TYR A 70 -0.96 -3.01 6.18
C TYR A 70 -1.83 -3.11 4.93
N VAL A 71 -2.55 -2.05 4.57
CA VAL A 71 -3.40 -2.03 3.38
C VAL A 71 -2.59 -2.28 2.10
N ARG A 72 -1.46 -1.56 1.93
CA ARG A 72 -0.55 -1.80 0.81
C ARG A 72 -0.08 -3.27 0.77
N LYS A 73 0.25 -3.83 1.93
CA LYS A 73 0.76 -5.20 2.04
C LYS A 73 -0.26 -6.26 1.64
N ILE A 74 -1.54 -6.11 1.98
CA ILE A 74 -2.60 -7.06 1.59
C ILE A 74 -3.02 -6.89 0.12
N ILE A 75 -2.83 -5.71 -0.46
CA ILE A 75 -3.00 -5.49 -1.90
C ILE A 75 -1.89 -6.24 -2.66
N ASP A 76 -0.63 -6.01 -2.30
CA ASP A 76 0.52 -6.47 -3.08
C ASP A 76 0.86 -7.96 -2.90
N LYS A 77 0.56 -8.54 -1.72
CA LYS A 77 1.04 -9.89 -1.34
C LYS A 77 -0.11 -10.84 -1.04
N GLU A 78 -0.27 -11.84 -1.89
CA GLU A 78 -1.33 -12.85 -1.81
C GLU A 78 -1.35 -13.59 -0.45
N GLY A 79 -0.21 -14.02 0.08
CA GLY A 79 -0.20 -14.69 1.40
C GLY A 79 -0.69 -13.81 2.56
N HIS A 80 -0.49 -12.48 2.49
CA HIS A 80 -1.03 -11.57 3.49
C HIS A 80 -2.51 -11.29 3.26
N ARG A 81 -2.93 -11.22 2.00
CA ARG A 81 -4.33 -11.14 1.58
C ARG A 81 -5.14 -12.32 2.11
N ASP A 82 -4.65 -13.55 1.94
CA ASP A 82 -5.34 -14.76 2.40
C ASP A 82 -5.52 -14.76 3.93
N GLY A 83 -4.49 -14.32 4.65
CA GLY A 83 -4.54 -14.14 6.09
C GLY A 83 -5.63 -13.13 6.51
N PHE A 84 -5.73 -12.02 5.79
CA PHE A 84 -6.76 -11.01 6.02
C PHE A 84 -8.17 -11.54 5.69
N ILE A 85 -8.35 -12.19 4.53
CA ILE A 85 -9.63 -12.79 4.11
C ILE A 85 -10.11 -13.78 5.17
N ARG A 86 -9.22 -14.66 5.66
CA ARG A 86 -9.56 -15.61 6.72
C ARG A 86 -9.98 -14.90 8.00
N HIS A 87 -9.21 -13.89 8.42
CA HIS A 87 -9.53 -13.11 9.61
C HIS A 87 -10.93 -12.47 9.55
N VAL A 88 -11.26 -11.84 8.42
CA VAL A 88 -12.58 -11.23 8.20
C VAL A 88 -13.68 -12.30 8.25
N LYS A 89 -13.47 -13.45 7.62
CA LYS A 89 -14.45 -14.56 7.62
C LYS A 89 -14.66 -15.20 8.99
N GLU A 90 -13.67 -15.15 9.88
CA GLU A 90 -13.75 -15.72 11.23
C GLU A 90 -14.36 -14.76 12.25
N LYS A 91 -14.20 -13.43 12.06
CA LYS A 91 -14.59 -12.40 13.03
C LYS A 91 -15.86 -11.63 12.72
N ALA A 92 -16.36 -11.70 11.48
CA ALA A 92 -17.61 -11.08 11.05
C ALA A 92 -18.76 -12.11 10.97
#